data_AF-A0A2D7ZPA3-F1
#
_entry.id   AF-A0A2D7ZPA3-F1
#
_cell.length_a   1.000
_cell.length_b   1.000
_cell.length_c   1.000
_cell.angle_alpha   90.00
_cell.angle_beta   90.00
_cell.angle_gamma   90.00
#
_symmetry.space_group_name_H-M   'P 1'
#
loop_
_entity.id
_entity.type
_entity.pdbx_description
1 polymer ?
#
loop_
_entity_poly.entity_id
_entity_poly.type
_entity_poly.pdbx_seq_one_letter_code
_entity_poly.pdbx_strand_id
1 'polypeptide(L)' 'AMIEAAGLGVAYRAKPVVAAQAHAQVDHADLTALLYFQGYAAADFVTD' A
#
# COMPACT_ATOMS: atom_id res chain seq x y z
N ALA A 1 -13.74 -9.35 1.31
CA ALA A 1 -13.29 -8.49 2.44
C ALA A 1 -12.97 -7.08 1.96
N MET A 2 -12.86 -6.07 2.83
CA MET A 2 -12.60 -4.66 2.43
C MET A 2 -11.42 -4.51 1.45
N ILE A 3 -10.33 -5.27 1.68
CA ILE A 3 -9.10 -5.20 0.86
C ILE A 3 -9.28 -5.75 -0.56
N GLU A 4 -10.18 -6.71 -0.76
CA GLU A 4 -10.50 -7.30 -2.06
C GLU A 4 -11.48 -6.42 -2.85
N ALA A 5 -12.33 -5.66 -2.15
CA ALA A 5 -13.29 -4.76 -2.77
C ALA A 5 -12.67 -3.41 -3.21
N ALA A 6 -11.50 -3.07 -2.68
CA ALA A 6 -10.77 -1.86 -3.06
C ALA A 6 -10.14 -2.02 -4.44
N GLY A 7 -10.12 -0.94 -5.24
CA GLY A 7 -9.44 -0.94 -6.54
C GLY A 7 -7.94 -1.24 -6.44
N LEU A 8 -7.30 -0.80 -5.36
CA LEU A 8 -5.96 -1.23 -4.96
C LEU A 8 -5.93 -1.50 -3.45
N GLY A 9 -6.15 -2.75 -3.08
CA GLY A 9 -5.98 -3.22 -1.70
C GLY A 9 -4.52 -3.54 -1.38
N VAL A 10 -3.93 -2.85 -0.39
CA VAL A 10 -2.52 -3.04 0.00
C VAL A 10 -2.40 -3.65 1.39
N ALA A 11 -1.71 -4.77 1.49
CA ALA A 11 -1.33 -5.40 2.75
C ALA A 11 -0.07 -4.74 3.32
N TYR A 12 -0.22 -3.84 4.28
CA TYR A 12 0.90 -3.23 4.98
C TYR A 12 1.31 -4.06 6.20
N ARG A 13 2.51 -4.66 6.16
CA ARG A 13 3.09 -5.54 7.21
C ARG A 13 2.06 -6.52 7.78
N ALA A 14 1.27 -7.09 6.88
CA ALA A 14 0.07 -7.82 7.25
C ALA A 14 0.39 -9.29 7.57
N LYS A 15 -0.51 -9.95 8.29
CA LYS A 15 -0.44 -11.41 8.47
C LYS A 15 -0.57 -12.12 7.11
N PRO A 16 -0.01 -13.35 6.95
CA PRO A 16 -0.04 -14.06 5.67
C PRO A 16 -1.45 -14.22 5.07
N VAL A 17 -2.47 -14.40 5.92
CA VAL A 17 -3.86 -14.51 5.47
C VAL A 17 -4.39 -13.24 4.80
N VAL A 18 -3.93 -12.05 5.21
CA VAL A 18 -4.34 -10.78 4.62
C VAL A 18 -3.51 -10.47 3.38
N ALA A 19 -2.20 -10.74 3.46
CA ALA A 19 -1.29 -10.60 2.32
C ALA A 19 -1.74 -11.42 1.10
N ALA A 20 -2.21 -12.66 1.34
CA ALA A 20 -2.71 -13.55 0.28
C ALA A 20 -3.98 -13.04 -0.42
N GLN A 21 -4.73 -12.10 0.19
CA GLN A 21 -5.95 -11.52 -0.38
C GLN A 21 -5.74 -10.10 -0.93
N ALA A 22 -4.55 -9.53 -0.77
CA ALA A 22 -4.24 -8.17 -1.20
C ALA A 22 -3.72 -8.13 -2.64
N HIS A 23 -3.92 -6.99 -3.30
CA HIS A 23 -3.40 -6.74 -4.64
C HIS A 23 -1.91 -6.40 -4.62
N ALA A 24 -1.44 -5.75 -3.54
CA ALA A 24 -0.05 -5.42 -3.31
C ALA A 24 0.31 -5.57 -1.83
N GLN A 25 1.60 -5.64 -1.52
CA GLN A 25 2.13 -5.84 -0.17
C GLN A 25 3.31 -4.91 0.10
N VAL A 26 3.41 -4.44 1.34
CA VAL A 26 4.54 -3.63 1.82
C VAL A 26 5.03 -4.20 3.14
N ASP A 27 6.20 -4.84 3.13
CA ASP A 27 6.80 -5.44 4.32
C ASP A 27 7.91 -4.59 4.95
N HIS A 28 8.67 -3.89 4.11
CA HIS A 28 9.92 -3.25 4.52
C HIS A 28 9.90 -1.72 4.49
N ALA A 29 9.00 -1.13 3.71
CA ALA A 29 8.81 0.32 3.66
C ALA A 29 7.79 0.81 4.70
N ASP A 30 7.62 2.12 4.79
CA ASP A 30 6.55 2.77 5.56
C ASP A 30 5.35 3.09 4.66
N LEU A 31 4.39 3.86 5.19
CA LEU A 31 3.17 4.24 4.47
C LEU A 31 3.42 5.19 3.28
N THR A 32 4.61 5.78 3.16
CA THR A 32 5.01 6.59 2.00
C THR A 32 4.98 5.75 0.72
N ALA A 33 5.23 4.44 0.82
CA ALA A 33 5.09 3.49 -0.30
C ALA A 33 3.71 3.57 -0.98
N LEU A 34 2.66 3.89 -0.21
CA LEU A 34 1.31 3.99 -0.73
C LEU A 34 1.12 5.19 -1.67
N LEU A 35 1.89 6.26 -1.50
CA LEU A 35 1.85 7.42 -2.41
C LEU A 35 2.45 7.05 -3.76
N TYR A 36 3.57 6.33 -3.77
CA TYR A 36 4.17 5.80 -5.00
C TYR A 36 3.23 4.84 -5.73
N PHE A 37 2.51 3.98 -5.01
CA PHE A 37 1.50 3.10 -5.62
C PHE A 37 0.33 3.85 -6.25
N GLN A 38 0.06 5.07 -5.81
CA GLN A 38 -0.92 5.97 -6.43
C GLN A 38 -0.35 6.75 -7.62
N GLY A 39 0.94 6.60 -7.92
CA GLY A 39 1.61 7.24 -9.05
C GLY A 39 2.30 8.57 -8.73
N TYR A 40 2.36 8.99 -7.46
CA TYR A 40 3.08 10.22 -7.08
C TYR A 40 4.59 10.00 -7.08
N ALA A 41 5.32 11.00 -7.58
CA ALA A 41 6.77 11.07 -7.43
C ALA A 41 7.13 11.73 -6.11
N ALA A 42 8.36 11.50 -5.63
CA ALA A 42 8.87 12.13 -4.41
C ALA A 42 8.81 13.67 -4.46
N ALA A 43 8.94 14.24 -5.65
CA ALA A 43 8.85 15.68 -5.88
C ALA A 43 7.43 16.25 -5.68
N ASP A 44 6.41 15.39 -5.68
CA ASP A 44 5.00 15.78 -5.48
C ASP A 44 4.59 15.75 -4.00
N PHE A 45 5.49 15.33 -3.10
CA PHE A 45 5.19 15.22 -1.67
C PHE A 45 5.28 16.59 -0.99
N VAL A 46 4.26 16.92 -0.18
CA VAL A 46 4.34 18.06 0.74
C VAL A 46 5.12 17.62 1.98
N THR A 47 6.11 18.42 2.36
CA THR A 47 6.91 18.25 3.58
C THR A 47 6.71 19.45 4.50
N ASP A 48 6.61 19.22 5.80
CA ASP A 48 6.52 20.27 6.83
C ASP A 48 7.86 21.01 7.05
#